data_AF-A0A7C9N9Z6-F1
#
_entry.id   AF-A0A7C9N9Z6-F1
#
_cell.length_a   1.000
_cell.length_b   1.000
_cell.length_c   1.000
_cell.angle_alpha   90.00
_cell.angle_beta   90.00
_cell.angle_gamma   90.00
#
_symmetry.space_group_name_H-M   'P 1'
#
loop_
_entity.id
_entity.type
_entity.pdbx_description
1 polymer ?
#
loop_
_entity_poly.entity_id
_entity_poly.type
_entity_poly.pdbx_seq_one_letter_code
_entity_poly.pdbx_strand_id
1 'polypeptide(L)'
;MTQLAEKAYRRGVTLFELFCDPLMLGEVSAELSNTYSLNARSLLKTLWRHRNFLKIGVEACLKELIDIIRESAPKNDAEGHQTPIIPSRIYCAILAGLLGSLDDIERDLDTLLNAYRKERTVTITAPEGLTQDQLKYRRNNALEEIRESMRALGWKTGSVREFIAGEIGLIQLKLMNLVIAFSGMRIGEAQVLPLKGVLEEVEHRGSVHHVINGFSHKLKKGKKKPVSWVTSLEGFRAIILARRIASTILEVLSNGTPAADKAAVLFCSTENPYKKYDAARINARLRQELIPEICPVITQADIDELNALELERGWLREGIEVGKHWPLAFHQYRRSLSVYAHRSGMVSLPALKGQLQHITDEMRAYYSDGFCRAVNLVFDKDHFSHEWTAAKAESSFLSYQLGILFSDEDLLGRGAQRMANTVASHTRAETLKLFEQGKIAYKETVLGGCVATEDCKTLPLEPIGLECLEKNCVNQVVSPKRLEYVIRSQEGVVARLEKVERGSVEYRLEVTNLQVLLKARQRLTENA
;
A
#
# COMPACT_ATOMS: atom_id res chain seq x y z
N MET A 1 -3.81 -22.40 -14.68
CA MET A 1 -3.52 -23.31 -15.81
C MET A 1 -4.13 -24.70 -15.64
N THR A 2 -4.15 -25.29 -14.43
CA THR A 2 -4.66 -26.65 -14.18
C THR A 2 -6.10 -26.91 -14.64
N GLN A 3 -7.05 -26.01 -14.39
CA GLN A 3 -8.46 -26.22 -14.79
C GLN A 3 -8.70 -26.23 -16.31
N LEU A 4 -7.98 -25.38 -17.07
CA LEU A 4 -8.11 -25.34 -18.53
C LEU A 4 -7.53 -26.60 -19.18
N ALA A 5 -6.38 -27.05 -18.71
CA ALA A 5 -5.75 -28.29 -19.17
C ALA A 5 -6.60 -29.52 -18.82
N GLU A 6 -7.21 -29.56 -17.64
CA GLU A 6 -8.10 -30.64 -17.22
C GLU A 6 -9.38 -30.69 -18.07
N LYS A 7 -9.95 -29.54 -18.42
CA LYS A 7 -11.12 -29.45 -19.31
C LYS A 7 -10.82 -29.80 -20.76
N ALA A 8 -9.62 -29.45 -21.26
CA ALA A 8 -9.14 -29.89 -22.56
C ALA A 8 -9.00 -31.43 -22.58
N TYR A 9 -8.33 -31.97 -21.57
CA TYR A 9 -8.10 -33.41 -21.42
C TYR A 9 -9.41 -34.21 -21.34
N ARG A 10 -10.41 -33.75 -20.58
CA ARG A 10 -11.74 -34.39 -20.51
C ARG A 10 -12.49 -34.41 -21.85
N ARG A 11 -12.21 -33.44 -22.72
CA ARG A 11 -12.78 -33.34 -24.07
C ARG A 11 -11.95 -34.12 -25.11
N GLY A 12 -10.87 -34.78 -24.70
CA GLY A 12 -9.97 -35.51 -25.60
C GLY A 12 -9.17 -34.60 -26.54
N VAL A 13 -9.15 -33.30 -26.27
CA VAL A 13 -8.46 -32.29 -27.09
C VAL A 13 -7.24 -31.75 -26.36
N THR A 14 -6.27 -31.30 -27.12
CA THR A 14 -5.14 -30.56 -26.58
C THR A 14 -5.61 -29.19 -26.09
N LEU A 15 -4.90 -28.62 -25.11
CA LEU A 15 -5.13 -27.24 -24.68
C LEU A 15 -5.07 -26.26 -25.86
N PHE A 16 -4.25 -26.61 -26.85
CA PHE A 16 -4.04 -25.86 -28.07
C PHE A 16 -5.26 -25.85 -29.01
N GLU A 17 -5.88 -27.02 -29.25
CA GLU A 17 -7.12 -27.13 -30.03
C GLU A 17 -8.28 -26.38 -29.36
N LEU A 18 -8.36 -26.44 -28.02
CA LEU A 18 -9.35 -25.68 -27.24
C LEU A 18 -9.22 -24.16 -27.43
N PHE A 19 -8.01 -23.63 -27.59
CA PHE A 19 -7.77 -22.19 -27.83
C PHE A 19 -7.93 -21.76 -29.29
N CYS A 20 -8.01 -22.70 -30.23
CA CYS A 20 -8.18 -22.42 -31.66
C CYS A 20 -9.62 -22.62 -32.14
N ASP A 21 -10.50 -23.19 -31.31
CA ASP A 21 -11.92 -23.40 -31.60
C ASP A 21 -12.81 -22.39 -30.83
N PRO A 22 -13.47 -21.45 -31.53
CA PRO A 22 -14.37 -20.46 -30.94
C PRO A 22 -15.49 -21.03 -30.05
N LEU A 23 -16.10 -22.15 -30.46
CA LEU A 23 -17.26 -22.72 -29.77
C LEU A 23 -16.81 -23.40 -28.47
N MET A 24 -15.77 -24.23 -28.56
CA MET A 24 -15.19 -24.92 -27.41
C MET A 24 -14.62 -23.94 -26.38
N LEU A 25 -13.98 -22.86 -26.86
CA LEU A 25 -13.44 -21.81 -26.00
C LEU A 25 -14.55 -21.05 -25.27
N GLY A 26 -15.68 -20.77 -25.94
CA GLY A 26 -16.84 -20.12 -25.33
C GLY A 26 -17.46 -20.94 -24.22
N GLU A 27 -17.74 -22.22 -24.47
CA GLU A 27 -18.30 -23.16 -23.47
C GLU A 27 -17.40 -23.29 -22.23
N VAL A 28 -16.10 -23.45 -22.46
CA VAL A 28 -15.13 -23.58 -21.37
C VAL A 28 -15.07 -22.29 -20.58
N SER A 29 -15.08 -21.13 -21.26
CA SER A 29 -15.01 -19.81 -20.64
C SER A 29 -16.23 -19.47 -19.79
N ALA A 30 -17.41 -19.98 -20.13
CA ALA A 30 -18.64 -19.82 -19.35
C ALA A 30 -18.57 -20.46 -17.96
N GLU A 31 -17.70 -21.45 -17.80
CA GLU A 31 -17.54 -22.22 -16.57
C GLU A 31 -16.24 -21.86 -15.82
N LEU A 32 -15.48 -20.84 -16.25
CA LEU A 32 -14.25 -20.38 -15.59
C LEU A 32 -14.54 -19.24 -14.62
N SER A 33 -13.76 -19.12 -13.54
CA SER A 33 -13.77 -17.88 -12.74
C SER A 33 -13.03 -16.75 -13.46
N ASN A 34 -13.36 -15.49 -13.14
CA ASN A 34 -12.79 -14.30 -13.79
C ASN A 34 -11.24 -14.26 -13.81
N THR A 35 -10.59 -14.76 -12.76
CA THR A 35 -9.12 -14.88 -12.69
C THR A 35 -8.56 -15.86 -13.73
N TYR A 36 -9.27 -16.95 -14.00
CA TYR A 36 -8.88 -17.89 -15.05
C TYR A 36 -9.18 -17.33 -16.45
N SER A 37 -10.23 -16.52 -16.62
CA SER A 37 -10.52 -15.83 -17.89
C SER A 37 -9.42 -14.81 -18.25
N LEU A 38 -8.91 -14.05 -17.27
CA LEU A 38 -7.77 -13.14 -17.50
C LEU A 38 -6.48 -13.90 -17.89
N ASN A 39 -6.20 -15.00 -17.19
CA ASN A 39 -5.05 -15.86 -17.50
C ASN A 39 -5.21 -16.55 -18.87
N ALA A 40 -6.41 -16.95 -19.25
CA ALA A 40 -6.72 -17.52 -20.57
C ALA A 40 -6.45 -16.51 -21.68
N ARG A 41 -6.83 -15.24 -21.50
CA ARG A 41 -6.54 -14.15 -22.47
C ARG A 41 -5.04 -13.90 -22.61
N SER A 42 -4.29 -13.93 -21.51
CA SER A 42 -2.82 -13.77 -21.53
C SER A 42 -2.13 -14.94 -22.24
N LEU A 43 -2.59 -16.16 -21.96
CA LEU A 43 -2.10 -17.38 -22.58
C LEU A 43 -2.40 -17.40 -24.09
N LEU A 44 -3.62 -17.06 -24.50
CA LEU A 44 -4.03 -16.96 -25.90
C LEU A 44 -3.16 -15.94 -26.66
N LYS A 45 -2.91 -14.75 -26.08
CA LYS A 45 -2.00 -13.75 -26.69
C LYS A 45 -0.58 -14.29 -26.86
N THR A 46 -0.09 -15.05 -25.88
CA THR A 46 1.25 -15.66 -25.92
C THR A 46 1.32 -16.73 -27.02
N LEU A 47 0.35 -17.63 -27.07
CA LEU A 47 0.25 -18.65 -28.12
C LEU A 47 0.15 -18.02 -29.52
N TRP A 48 -0.63 -16.94 -29.65
CA TRP A 48 -0.78 -16.21 -30.91
C TRP A 48 0.51 -15.53 -31.40
N ARG A 49 1.29 -14.96 -30.47
CA ARG A 49 2.59 -14.35 -30.78
C ARG A 49 3.58 -15.38 -31.33
N HIS A 50 3.49 -16.62 -30.85
CA HIS A 50 4.39 -17.71 -31.27
C HIS A 50 3.78 -18.65 -32.32
N ARG A 51 2.67 -18.27 -32.96
CA ARG A 51 1.92 -19.15 -33.88
C ARG A 51 2.72 -19.68 -35.08
N ASN A 52 3.64 -18.89 -35.62
CA ASN A 52 4.48 -19.32 -36.74
C ASN A 52 5.50 -20.39 -36.32
N PHE A 53 6.05 -20.26 -35.11
CA PHE A 53 6.98 -21.26 -34.53
C PHE A 53 6.25 -22.55 -34.16
N LEU A 54 5.02 -22.44 -33.68
CA LEU A 54 4.16 -23.56 -33.29
C LEU A 54 3.45 -24.22 -34.49
N LYS A 55 3.71 -23.77 -35.73
CA LYS A 55 3.06 -24.24 -36.99
C LYS A 55 1.53 -24.28 -36.90
N ILE A 56 0.94 -23.26 -36.29
CA ILE A 56 -0.51 -23.21 -36.08
C ILE A 56 -1.20 -22.77 -37.37
N GLY A 57 -2.07 -23.61 -37.92
CA GLY A 57 -3.09 -23.18 -38.88
C GLY A 57 -4.28 -22.64 -38.10
N VAL A 58 -4.45 -21.31 -38.06
CA VAL A 58 -5.65 -20.71 -37.46
C VAL A 58 -6.45 -20.01 -38.56
N GLU A 59 -7.71 -20.41 -38.71
CA GLU A 59 -8.68 -19.72 -39.58
C GLU A 59 -9.39 -18.55 -38.86
N ALA A 60 -9.52 -18.60 -37.53
CA ALA A 60 -10.20 -17.59 -36.71
C ALA A 60 -9.31 -16.39 -36.32
N CYS A 61 -9.87 -15.20 -36.17
CA CYS A 61 -9.09 -14.01 -35.79
C CYS A 61 -8.85 -13.95 -34.27
N LEU A 62 -7.63 -13.59 -33.82
CA LEU A 62 -7.30 -13.40 -32.39
C LEU A 62 -8.31 -12.53 -31.64
N LYS A 63 -8.81 -11.49 -32.33
CA LYS A 63 -9.77 -10.54 -31.75
C LYS A 63 -11.08 -11.24 -31.40
N GLU A 64 -11.57 -12.10 -32.28
CA GLU A 64 -12.81 -12.88 -32.09
C GLU A 64 -12.66 -13.84 -30.90
N LEU A 65 -11.54 -14.58 -30.82
CA LEU A 65 -11.28 -15.51 -29.70
C LEU A 65 -11.16 -14.77 -28.35
N ILE A 66 -10.60 -13.56 -28.33
CA ILE A 66 -10.53 -12.72 -27.14
C ILE A 66 -11.92 -12.20 -26.73
N ASP A 67 -12.74 -11.80 -27.70
CA ASP A 67 -14.08 -11.29 -27.46
C ASP A 67 -15.02 -12.40 -26.96
N ILE A 68 -14.88 -13.63 -27.47
CA ILE A 68 -15.61 -14.81 -26.97
C ILE A 68 -15.28 -15.11 -25.50
N ILE A 69 -14.00 -15.13 -25.11
CA ILE A 69 -13.63 -15.31 -23.69
C ILE A 69 -14.25 -14.19 -22.82
N ARG A 70 -14.30 -12.96 -23.35
CA ARG A 70 -14.85 -11.81 -22.64
C ARG A 70 -16.37 -11.91 -22.46
N GLU A 71 -17.08 -12.36 -23.48
CA GLU A 71 -18.55 -12.44 -23.51
C GLU A 71 -19.08 -13.66 -22.77
N SER A 72 -18.35 -14.77 -22.81
CA SER A 72 -18.73 -16.00 -22.13
C SER A 72 -18.38 -16.02 -20.65
N ALA A 73 -17.38 -15.27 -20.17
CA ALA A 73 -16.97 -15.31 -18.77
C ALA A 73 -18.11 -14.87 -17.80
N PRO A 74 -18.31 -15.57 -16.66
CA PRO A 74 -19.35 -15.22 -15.70
C PRO A 74 -19.11 -13.83 -15.10
N LYS A 75 -20.14 -12.99 -15.16
CA LYS A 75 -20.17 -11.59 -14.67
C LYS A 75 -20.17 -11.50 -13.12
N ASN A 76 -19.17 -12.06 -12.46
CA ASN A 76 -18.96 -11.93 -11.01
C ASN A 76 -17.73 -11.06 -10.72
N ASP A 77 -17.98 -9.80 -10.37
CA ASP A 77 -17.07 -8.63 -10.43
C ASP A 77 -15.97 -8.51 -9.35
N ALA A 78 -15.56 -9.56 -8.63
CA ALA A 78 -14.88 -9.31 -7.34
C ALA A 78 -13.34 -9.41 -7.25
N GLU A 79 -12.59 -10.00 -8.20
CA GLU A 79 -11.17 -10.35 -7.88
C GLU A 79 -10.09 -10.00 -8.92
N GLY A 80 -10.39 -9.15 -9.92
CA GLY A 80 -9.43 -8.79 -10.97
C GLY A 80 -8.97 -7.33 -11.05
N HIS A 81 -9.71 -6.40 -10.45
CA HIS A 81 -9.47 -4.96 -10.67
C HIS A 81 -8.77 -4.30 -9.48
N GLN A 82 -7.84 -3.39 -9.79
CA GLN A 82 -7.09 -2.61 -8.81
C GLN A 82 -8.03 -1.77 -7.94
N THR A 83 -7.84 -1.69 -6.63
CA THR A 83 -8.73 -0.87 -5.77
C THR A 83 -8.55 0.62 -6.09
N PRO A 84 -9.54 1.40 -6.57
CA PRO A 84 -9.32 2.78 -7.05
C PRO A 84 -8.56 3.69 -6.09
N ILE A 85 -7.64 4.51 -6.62
CA ILE A 85 -7.01 5.62 -5.89
C ILE A 85 -8.08 6.66 -5.51
N ILE A 86 -7.89 7.35 -4.37
CA ILE A 86 -8.73 8.49 -3.98
C ILE A 86 -8.10 9.76 -4.59
N PRO A 87 -8.85 10.58 -5.35
CA PRO A 87 -8.39 11.87 -5.88
C PRO A 87 -7.89 12.80 -4.79
N SER A 88 -6.93 13.65 -5.12
CA SER A 88 -6.18 14.48 -4.17
C SER A 88 -7.11 15.33 -3.29
N ARG A 89 -8.05 16.04 -3.92
CA ARG A 89 -9.05 16.90 -3.24
C ARG A 89 -9.90 16.10 -2.27
N ILE A 90 -10.41 14.95 -2.72
CA ILE A 90 -11.27 14.07 -1.92
C ILE A 90 -10.47 13.47 -0.76
N TYR A 91 -9.24 13.04 -1.02
CA TYR A 91 -8.36 12.45 -0.03
C TYR A 91 -8.03 13.44 1.09
N CYS A 92 -7.64 14.68 0.73
CA CYS A 92 -7.41 15.75 1.69
C CYS A 92 -8.67 16.09 2.50
N ALA A 93 -9.85 16.16 1.87
CA ALA A 93 -11.11 16.43 2.56
C ALA A 93 -11.47 15.33 3.57
N ILE A 94 -11.29 14.05 3.20
CA ILE A 94 -11.49 12.91 4.10
C ILE A 94 -10.55 12.99 5.31
N LEU A 95 -9.26 13.25 5.08
CA LEU A 95 -8.29 13.39 6.17
C LEU A 95 -8.62 14.57 7.07
N ALA A 96 -8.95 15.73 6.50
CA ALA A 96 -9.35 16.92 7.25
C ALA A 96 -10.61 16.68 8.10
N GLY A 97 -11.63 16.02 7.53
CA GLY A 97 -12.85 15.67 8.27
C GLY A 97 -12.59 14.71 9.42
N LEU A 98 -11.74 13.70 9.22
CA LEU A 98 -11.33 12.79 10.28
C LEU A 98 -10.53 13.52 11.38
N LEU A 99 -9.57 14.37 11.00
CA LEU A 99 -8.76 15.12 11.95
C LEU A 99 -9.58 16.13 12.74
N GLY A 100 -10.52 16.83 12.09
CA GLY A 100 -11.42 17.77 12.76
C GLY A 100 -12.25 17.13 13.87
N SER A 101 -12.56 15.83 13.75
CA SER A 101 -13.31 15.11 14.78
C SER A 101 -12.48 14.75 16.03
N LEU A 102 -11.14 14.80 15.98
CA LEU A 102 -10.31 14.34 17.11
C LEU A 102 -10.49 15.18 18.37
N ASP A 103 -10.53 16.50 18.21
CA ASP A 103 -10.62 17.42 19.36
C ASP A 103 -12.01 17.34 20.01
N ASP A 104 -13.07 17.20 19.19
CA ASP A 104 -14.43 16.97 19.67
C ASP A 104 -14.55 15.64 20.41
N ILE A 105 -13.98 14.56 19.84
CA ILE A 105 -13.93 13.25 20.51
C ILE A 105 -13.21 13.39 21.85
N GLU A 106 -12.03 14.00 21.88
CA GLU A 106 -11.24 14.11 23.11
C GLU A 106 -11.96 14.89 24.21
N ARG A 107 -12.65 15.98 23.85
CA ARG A 107 -13.48 16.77 24.77
C ARG A 107 -14.65 15.98 25.34
N ASP A 108 -15.37 15.25 24.49
CA ASP A 108 -16.66 14.65 24.85
C ASP A 108 -16.54 13.20 25.36
N LEU A 109 -15.37 12.57 25.19
CA LEU A 109 -15.15 11.15 25.49
C LEU A 109 -15.40 10.79 26.96
N ASP A 110 -14.97 11.61 27.92
CA ASP A 110 -15.13 11.27 29.34
C ASP A 110 -16.61 11.23 29.76
N THR A 111 -17.41 12.16 29.25
CA THR A 111 -18.87 12.18 29.46
C THR A 111 -19.49 10.88 28.94
N LEU A 112 -19.12 10.46 27.73
CA LEU A 112 -19.65 9.25 27.11
C LEU A 112 -19.18 7.96 27.84
N LEU A 113 -17.92 7.89 28.25
CA LEU A 113 -17.38 6.75 28.99
C LEU A 113 -17.99 6.61 30.38
N ASN A 114 -18.24 7.73 31.07
CA ASN A 114 -18.93 7.72 32.36
C ASN A 114 -20.40 7.27 32.22
N ALA A 115 -21.08 7.71 31.16
CA ALA A 115 -22.42 7.23 30.84
C ALA A 115 -22.44 5.73 30.58
N TYR A 116 -21.46 5.22 29.82
CA TYR A 116 -21.29 3.80 29.56
C TYR A 116 -21.03 2.99 30.84
N ARG A 117 -20.14 3.46 31.72
CA ARG A 117 -19.90 2.83 33.03
C ARG A 117 -21.20 2.70 33.82
N LYS A 118 -21.95 3.80 33.97
CA LYS A 118 -23.21 3.80 34.74
C LYS A 118 -24.25 2.84 34.14
N GLU A 119 -24.44 2.84 32.82
CA GLU A 119 -25.35 1.91 32.14
C GLU A 119 -24.99 0.45 32.38
N ARG A 120 -23.71 0.12 32.23
CA ARG A 120 -23.23 -1.26 32.34
C ARG A 120 -23.22 -1.75 33.78
N THR A 121 -22.83 -0.94 34.74
CA THR A 121 -22.90 -1.29 36.17
C THR A 121 -24.34 -1.63 36.57
N VAL A 122 -25.32 -0.83 36.12
CA VAL A 122 -26.75 -1.10 36.38
C VAL A 122 -27.21 -2.41 35.75
N THR A 123 -26.69 -2.72 34.56
CA THR A 123 -26.97 -4.00 33.87
C THR A 123 -26.37 -5.19 34.59
N ILE A 124 -25.11 -5.10 35.04
CA ILE A 124 -24.36 -6.23 35.62
C ILE A 124 -24.83 -6.52 37.04
N THR A 125 -25.19 -5.49 37.81
CA THR A 125 -25.67 -5.61 39.19
C THR A 125 -27.18 -5.89 39.28
N ALA A 126 -27.84 -6.14 38.16
CA ALA A 126 -29.26 -6.43 38.13
C ALA A 126 -29.53 -7.82 38.75
N PRO A 127 -30.52 -7.96 39.66
CA PRO A 127 -30.92 -9.25 40.21
C PRO A 127 -31.23 -10.30 39.13
N GLU A 128 -30.86 -11.56 39.40
CA GLU A 128 -31.23 -12.67 38.54
C GLU A 128 -32.76 -12.86 38.49
N GLY A 129 -33.31 -13.17 37.31
CA GLY A 129 -34.75 -13.41 37.13
C GLY A 129 -35.61 -12.21 36.69
N LEU A 130 -35.02 -11.03 36.49
CA LEU A 130 -35.72 -9.87 35.92
C LEU A 130 -36.14 -10.11 34.47
N THR A 131 -37.35 -9.70 34.10
CA THR A 131 -37.77 -9.66 32.69
C THR A 131 -37.02 -8.56 31.93
N GLN A 132 -36.98 -8.64 30.59
CA GLN A 132 -36.33 -7.62 29.77
C GLN A 132 -36.93 -6.22 29.99
N ASP A 133 -38.24 -6.12 30.21
CA ASP A 133 -38.92 -4.85 30.46
C ASP A 133 -38.57 -4.26 31.83
N GLN A 134 -38.48 -5.09 32.86
CA GLN A 134 -38.07 -4.65 34.20
C GLN A 134 -36.61 -4.16 34.18
N LEU A 135 -35.72 -4.85 33.46
CA LEU A 135 -34.35 -4.43 33.28
C LEU A 135 -34.25 -3.11 32.49
N LYS A 136 -35.06 -2.96 31.45
CA LYS A 136 -35.15 -1.71 30.65
C LYS A 136 -35.64 -0.55 31.52
N TYR A 137 -36.66 -0.75 32.33
CA TYR A 137 -37.16 0.25 33.28
C TYR A 137 -36.08 0.68 34.28
N ARG A 138 -35.39 -0.30 34.91
CA ARG A 138 -34.29 -0.03 35.85
C ARG A 138 -33.17 0.80 35.21
N ARG A 139 -32.75 0.45 33.98
CA ARG A 139 -31.76 1.23 33.22
C ARG A 139 -32.25 2.64 32.96
N ASN A 140 -33.49 2.80 32.49
CA ASN A 140 -34.05 4.10 32.15
C ASN A 140 -34.09 5.06 33.34
N ASN A 141 -34.38 4.55 34.54
CA ASN A 141 -34.37 5.34 35.78
C ASN A 141 -32.94 5.69 36.21
N ALA A 142 -32.03 4.70 36.19
CA ALA A 142 -30.65 4.95 36.59
C ALA A 142 -29.89 5.91 35.64
N LEU A 143 -30.31 6.00 34.39
CA LEU A 143 -29.73 6.89 33.38
C LEU A 143 -30.41 8.27 33.31
N GLU A 144 -31.39 8.56 34.17
CA GLU A 144 -32.16 9.82 34.10
C GLU A 144 -31.28 11.06 34.22
N GLU A 145 -30.36 11.07 35.19
CA GLU A 145 -29.40 12.16 35.43
C GLU A 145 -28.41 12.36 34.27
N ILE A 146 -28.18 11.34 33.44
CA ILE A 146 -27.23 11.42 32.31
C ILE A 146 -27.94 11.90 31.03
N ARG A 147 -29.28 11.93 31.00
CA ARG A 147 -30.04 12.30 29.79
C ARG A 147 -29.70 13.70 29.31
N GLU A 148 -29.50 14.66 30.20
CA GLU A 148 -29.13 16.03 29.82
C GLU A 148 -27.78 16.08 29.13
N SER A 149 -26.77 15.40 29.70
CA SER A 149 -25.45 15.28 29.07
C SER A 149 -25.53 14.55 27.73
N MET A 150 -26.37 13.51 27.60
CA MET A 150 -26.55 12.81 26.31
C MET A 150 -27.29 13.68 25.28
N ARG A 151 -28.23 14.55 25.70
CA ARG A 151 -28.87 15.52 24.80
C ARG A 151 -27.86 16.51 24.24
N ALA A 152 -26.91 16.97 25.07
CA ALA A 152 -25.82 17.83 24.61
C ALA A 152 -24.95 17.14 23.53
N LEU A 153 -24.81 15.81 23.59
CA LEU A 153 -24.13 14.98 22.59
C LEU A 153 -25.00 14.57 21.40
N GLY A 154 -26.25 15.05 21.31
CA GLY A 154 -27.14 14.81 20.17
C GLY A 154 -28.21 13.74 20.36
N TRP A 155 -28.36 13.15 21.56
CA TRP A 155 -29.47 12.25 21.85
C TRP A 155 -30.80 13.01 21.87
N LYS A 156 -31.77 12.58 21.07
CA LYS A 156 -33.11 13.20 21.00
C LYS A 156 -34.16 12.39 21.74
N THR A 157 -34.40 11.17 21.25
CA THR A 157 -35.45 10.26 21.73
C THR A 157 -34.99 8.81 21.61
N GLY A 158 -35.63 7.89 22.33
CA GLY A 158 -35.34 6.45 22.24
C GLY A 158 -34.45 5.94 23.38
N SER A 159 -33.76 4.82 23.14
CA SER A 159 -32.93 4.18 24.17
C SER A 159 -31.60 4.90 24.35
N VAL A 160 -31.38 5.47 25.54
CA VAL A 160 -30.09 6.10 25.90
C VAL A 160 -28.94 5.10 25.82
N ARG A 161 -29.20 3.83 26.18
CA ARG A 161 -28.22 2.74 26.06
C ARG A 161 -27.78 2.51 24.61
N GLU A 162 -28.75 2.44 23.70
CA GLU A 162 -28.47 2.22 22.27
C GLU A 162 -27.72 3.41 21.68
N PHE A 163 -28.07 4.62 22.11
CA PHE A 163 -27.34 5.83 21.75
C PHE A 163 -25.88 5.78 22.22
N ILE A 164 -25.62 5.51 23.51
CA ILE A 164 -24.25 5.42 24.05
C ILE A 164 -23.42 4.37 23.30
N ALA A 165 -23.98 3.17 23.10
CA ALA A 165 -23.29 2.11 22.38
C ALA A 165 -23.07 2.46 20.89
N GLY A 166 -24.04 3.15 20.29
CA GLY A 166 -23.96 3.75 18.96
C GLY A 166 -22.78 4.71 18.87
N GLU A 167 -22.77 5.77 19.68
CA GLU A 167 -21.74 6.80 19.69
C GLU A 167 -20.34 6.22 19.94
N ILE A 168 -20.17 5.34 20.92
CA ILE A 168 -18.87 4.68 21.15
C ILE A 168 -18.41 3.93 19.89
N GLY A 169 -19.30 3.22 19.23
CA GLY A 169 -18.95 2.53 17.99
C GLY A 169 -18.67 3.48 16.82
N LEU A 170 -19.26 4.68 16.78
CA LEU A 170 -18.98 5.69 15.74
C LEU A 170 -17.59 6.27 15.95
N ILE A 171 -17.29 6.64 17.20
CA ILE A 171 -15.98 7.12 17.61
C ILE A 171 -14.91 6.07 17.30
N GLN A 172 -15.13 4.81 17.70
CA GLN A 172 -14.21 3.71 17.34
C GLN A 172 -14.02 3.58 15.81
N LEU A 173 -15.08 3.78 15.01
CA LEU A 173 -14.98 3.76 13.56
C LEU A 173 -14.14 4.92 13.02
N LYS A 174 -14.35 6.15 13.52
CA LYS A 174 -13.55 7.34 13.16
C LYS A 174 -12.07 7.14 13.50
N LEU A 175 -11.78 6.71 14.74
CA LEU A 175 -10.44 6.42 15.21
C LEU A 175 -9.77 5.29 14.40
N MET A 176 -10.52 4.25 14.04
CA MET A 176 -10.01 3.18 13.17
C MET A 176 -9.64 3.68 11.78
N ASN A 177 -10.46 4.57 11.19
CA ASN A 177 -10.16 5.18 9.89
C ASN A 177 -8.90 6.03 9.95
N LEU A 178 -8.72 6.84 11.00
CA LEU A 178 -7.48 7.61 11.24
C LEU A 178 -6.25 6.69 11.34
N VAL A 179 -6.33 5.64 12.16
CA VAL A 179 -5.22 4.68 12.30
C VAL A 179 -4.88 4.04 10.96
N ILE A 180 -5.88 3.63 10.18
CA ILE A 180 -5.66 3.03 8.86
C ILE A 180 -5.08 4.05 7.87
N ALA A 181 -5.57 5.29 7.87
CA ALA A 181 -5.11 6.35 6.98
C ALA A 181 -3.64 6.71 7.21
N PHE A 182 -3.22 6.86 8.46
CA PHE A 182 -1.86 7.29 8.82
C PHE A 182 -0.84 6.15 8.93
N SER A 183 -1.27 4.89 9.03
CA SER A 183 -0.35 3.74 9.02
C SER A 183 -0.34 2.96 7.70
N GLY A 184 -1.39 3.08 6.89
CA GLY A 184 -1.59 2.25 5.70
C GLY A 184 -1.86 0.77 6.01
N MET A 185 -2.15 0.39 7.27
CA MET A 185 -2.47 -0.99 7.61
C MET A 185 -3.80 -1.45 7.00
N ARG A 186 -3.99 -2.76 6.83
CA ARG A 186 -5.27 -3.30 6.34
C ARG A 186 -6.33 -3.25 7.43
N ILE A 187 -7.60 -3.15 7.06
CA ILE A 187 -8.71 -3.26 8.03
C ILE A 187 -8.63 -4.54 8.87
N GLY A 188 -8.28 -5.67 8.25
CA GLY A 188 -8.12 -6.93 8.97
C GLY A 188 -6.97 -6.92 9.99
N GLU A 189 -5.95 -6.08 9.80
CA GLU A 189 -4.85 -5.85 10.74
C GLU A 189 -5.30 -4.90 11.86
N ALA A 190 -5.96 -3.79 11.52
CA ALA A 190 -6.54 -2.84 12.49
C ALA A 190 -7.53 -3.51 13.46
N GLN A 191 -8.41 -4.37 12.94
CA GLN A 191 -9.41 -5.10 13.74
C GLN A 191 -8.82 -6.06 14.77
N VAL A 192 -7.54 -6.45 14.65
CA VAL A 192 -6.89 -7.42 15.54
C VAL A 192 -5.74 -6.79 16.33
N LEU A 193 -5.62 -5.46 16.30
CA LEU A 193 -4.65 -4.74 17.14
C LEU A 193 -4.90 -5.09 18.62
N PRO A 194 -3.84 -5.46 19.37
CA PRO A 194 -3.97 -5.76 20.78
C PRO A 194 -4.32 -4.49 21.56
N LEU A 195 -4.94 -4.62 22.74
CA LEU A 195 -5.09 -3.50 23.66
C LEU A 195 -3.75 -3.20 24.37
N LYS A 196 -3.07 -4.25 24.84
CA LYS A 196 -1.80 -4.14 25.57
C LYS A 196 -0.62 -4.12 24.59
N GLY A 197 0.31 -3.20 24.79
CA GLY A 197 1.55 -3.11 24.01
C GLY A 197 1.37 -2.67 22.55
N VAL A 198 0.23 -2.06 22.22
CA VAL A 198 -0.09 -1.61 20.85
C VAL A 198 0.70 -0.39 20.40
N LEU A 199 1.27 0.36 21.34
CA LEU A 199 1.91 1.64 21.10
C LEU A 199 3.28 1.66 21.77
N GLU A 200 4.26 2.16 21.04
CA GLU A 200 5.64 2.31 21.47
C GLU A 200 6.17 3.65 20.94
N GLU A 201 6.98 4.33 21.74
CA GLU A 201 7.70 5.53 21.34
C GLU A 201 9.18 5.18 21.24
N VAL A 202 9.77 5.50 20.10
CA VAL A 202 11.18 5.20 19.80
C VAL A 202 11.89 6.51 19.53
N GLU A 203 12.88 6.82 20.36
CA GLU A 203 13.74 7.98 20.14
C GLU A 203 14.84 7.62 19.13
N HIS A 204 14.93 8.39 18.05
CA HIS A 204 15.99 8.25 17.06
C HIS A 204 16.44 9.62 16.58
N ARG A 205 17.75 9.88 16.62
CA ARG A 205 18.37 11.15 16.14
C ARG A 205 17.71 12.41 16.74
N GLY A 206 17.34 12.36 18.03
CA GLY A 206 16.72 13.49 18.74
C GLY A 206 15.25 13.75 18.39
N SER A 207 14.60 12.84 17.67
CA SER A 207 13.16 12.88 17.38
C SER A 207 12.45 11.65 17.95
N VAL A 208 11.25 11.85 18.48
CA VAL A 208 10.39 10.76 18.95
C VAL A 208 9.54 10.25 17.80
N HIS A 209 9.60 8.94 17.55
CA HIS A 209 8.79 8.28 16.54
C HIS A 209 7.74 7.39 17.20
N HIS A 210 6.50 7.46 16.70
CA HIS A 210 5.40 6.65 17.21
C HIS A 210 5.24 5.37 16.39
N VAL A 211 5.24 4.24 17.09
CA VAL A 211 5.20 2.90 16.49
C VAL A 211 3.97 2.14 16.99
N ILE A 212 3.21 1.58 16.04
CA ILE A 212 2.04 0.74 16.29
C ILE A 212 2.47 -0.72 16.18
N ASN A 213 2.27 -1.50 17.23
CA ASN A 213 2.61 -2.91 17.28
C ASN A 213 1.36 -3.78 17.14
N GLY A 214 1.38 -4.74 16.21
CA GLY A 214 0.23 -5.62 15.95
C GLY A 214 0.60 -6.90 15.21
N PHE A 215 -0.39 -7.48 14.52
CA PHE A 215 -0.26 -8.79 13.88
C PHE A 215 -0.73 -8.77 12.42
N SER A 216 0.01 -9.41 11.52
CA SER A 216 -0.41 -9.66 10.14
C SER A 216 -0.58 -11.16 9.86
N HIS A 217 -1.50 -11.50 8.93
CA HIS A 217 -1.99 -12.87 8.70
C HIS A 217 -1.86 -13.36 7.24
N LYS A 218 -1.56 -12.49 6.27
CA LYS A 218 -1.76 -12.81 4.84
C LYS A 218 -0.75 -13.79 4.22
N LEU A 219 0.37 -14.12 4.88
CA LEU A 219 1.52 -14.69 4.17
C LEU A 219 2.02 -16.05 4.70
N LYS A 220 1.39 -16.64 5.73
CA LYS A 220 1.70 -18.02 6.20
C LYS A 220 0.46 -18.78 6.70
N LYS A 221 -0.48 -19.14 5.80
CA LYS A 221 -1.62 -20.03 6.11
C LYS A 221 -2.39 -19.64 7.39
N GLY A 222 -2.56 -18.34 7.66
CA GLY A 222 -3.31 -17.83 8.83
C GLY A 222 -2.53 -17.70 10.15
N LYS A 223 -1.22 -17.98 10.21
CA LYS A 223 -0.42 -17.72 11.43
C LYS A 223 -0.13 -16.23 11.62
N LYS A 224 -0.42 -15.70 12.82
CA LYS A 224 -0.16 -14.31 13.21
C LYS A 224 1.35 -14.05 13.31
N LYS A 225 1.88 -13.09 12.53
CA LYS A 225 3.26 -12.60 12.67
C LYS A 225 3.22 -11.23 13.35
N PRO A 226 4.05 -10.98 14.39
CA PRO A 226 4.21 -9.64 14.93
C PRO A 226 4.81 -8.71 13.86
N VAL A 227 4.21 -7.53 13.72
CA VAL A 227 4.61 -6.49 12.77
C VAL A 227 4.39 -5.13 13.40
N SER A 228 5.15 -4.14 12.95
CA SER A 228 5.08 -2.77 13.43
C SER A 228 4.86 -1.78 12.29
N TRP A 229 4.13 -0.71 12.56
CA TRP A 229 3.89 0.40 11.62
C TRP A 229 4.32 1.72 12.26
N VAL A 230 4.93 2.61 11.49
CA VAL A 230 5.17 3.98 11.96
C VAL A 230 3.91 4.80 11.71
N THR A 231 3.57 5.72 12.63
CA THR A 231 2.42 6.62 12.48
C THR A 231 2.79 8.06 12.81
N SER A 232 1.98 9.01 12.32
CA SER A 232 2.03 10.40 12.74
C SER A 232 1.49 10.58 14.16
N LEU A 233 1.68 11.78 14.73
CA LEU A 233 1.16 12.18 16.04
C LEU A 233 -0.37 12.06 16.12
N GLU A 234 -1.09 12.34 15.04
CA GLU A 234 -2.55 12.26 14.98
C GLU A 234 -3.01 10.80 15.03
N GLY A 235 -2.32 9.89 14.34
CA GLY A 235 -2.58 8.46 14.47
C GLY A 235 -2.23 7.92 15.87
N PHE A 236 -1.19 8.46 16.51
CA PHE A 236 -0.85 8.16 17.90
C PHE A 236 -1.97 8.63 18.86
N ARG A 237 -2.44 9.87 18.73
CA ARG A 237 -3.60 10.41 19.47
C ARG A 237 -4.83 9.51 19.30
N ALA A 238 -5.11 9.09 18.07
CA ALA A 238 -6.24 8.20 17.79
C ALA A 238 -6.15 6.85 18.52
N ILE A 239 -4.95 6.27 18.63
CA ILE A 239 -4.72 5.02 19.37
C ILE A 239 -4.89 5.23 20.87
N ILE A 240 -4.44 6.36 21.42
CA ILE A 240 -4.63 6.68 22.84
C ILE A 240 -6.12 6.76 23.17
N LEU A 241 -6.91 7.45 22.35
CA LEU A 241 -8.36 7.56 22.54
C LEU A 241 -9.05 6.20 22.40
N ALA A 242 -8.67 5.39 21.41
CA ALA A 242 -9.19 4.03 21.23
C ALA A 242 -8.84 3.13 22.44
N ARG A 243 -7.63 3.28 22.99
CA ARG A 243 -7.17 2.58 24.19
C ARG A 243 -8.00 2.98 25.41
N ARG A 244 -8.33 4.26 25.60
CA ARG A 244 -9.23 4.71 26.70
C ARG A 244 -10.59 4.03 26.63
N ILE A 245 -11.18 3.95 25.43
CA ILE A 245 -12.46 3.26 25.20
C ILE A 245 -12.34 1.77 25.54
N ALA A 246 -11.39 1.07 24.93
CA ALA A 246 -11.23 -0.37 25.11
C ALA A 246 -10.85 -0.76 26.54
N SER A 247 -10.02 0.03 27.22
CA SER A 247 -9.70 -0.15 28.64
C SER A 247 -10.93 0.03 29.52
N THR A 248 -11.78 1.02 29.25
CA THR A 248 -13.04 1.23 29.99
C THR A 248 -14.01 0.06 29.78
N ILE A 249 -14.14 -0.42 28.55
CA ILE A 249 -14.97 -1.59 28.24
C ILE A 249 -14.44 -2.84 28.97
N LEU A 250 -13.11 -3.03 28.97
CA LEU A 250 -12.49 -4.14 29.69
C LEU A 250 -12.73 -4.01 31.19
N GLU A 251 -12.40 -2.88 31.81
CA GLU A 251 -12.58 -2.58 33.24
C GLU A 251 -13.98 -2.97 33.73
N VAL A 252 -15.02 -2.52 33.03
CA VAL A 252 -16.43 -2.74 33.40
C VAL A 252 -16.87 -4.19 33.22
N LEU A 253 -16.30 -4.92 32.25
CA LEU A 253 -16.73 -6.28 31.88
C LEU A 253 -15.80 -7.39 32.43
N SER A 254 -14.68 -7.04 33.07
CA SER A 254 -13.65 -7.98 33.56
C SER A 254 -14.11 -8.92 34.69
N ASN A 255 -15.29 -8.71 35.27
CA ASN A 255 -15.87 -9.63 36.27
C ASN A 255 -16.43 -10.93 35.65
N GLY A 256 -16.44 -11.06 34.32
CA GLY A 256 -16.64 -12.33 33.63
C GLY A 256 -15.31 -13.01 33.35
N THR A 257 -15.09 -14.20 33.89
CA THR A 257 -13.91 -15.03 33.64
C THR A 257 -13.57 -15.10 32.15
N PRO A 258 -12.32 -14.81 31.73
CA PRO A 258 -11.95 -14.94 30.33
C PRO A 258 -12.12 -16.40 29.90
N ALA A 259 -13.05 -16.65 28.98
CA ALA A 259 -13.13 -17.93 28.30
C ALA A 259 -11.89 -18.07 27.39
N ALA A 260 -10.81 -18.64 27.95
CA ALA A 260 -9.57 -19.09 27.30
C ALA A 260 -8.74 -18.03 26.53
N ASP A 261 -7.51 -17.76 26.99
CA ASP A 261 -6.32 -17.26 26.25
C ASP A 261 -6.46 -16.08 25.25
N LYS A 262 -7.60 -15.38 25.20
CA LYS A 262 -7.83 -14.28 24.25
C LYS A 262 -7.46 -12.94 24.88
N ALA A 263 -6.47 -12.28 24.31
CA ALA A 263 -6.16 -10.89 24.63
C ALA A 263 -7.27 -9.94 24.17
N ALA A 264 -7.55 -8.89 24.95
CA ALA A 264 -8.46 -7.82 24.56
C ALA A 264 -7.95 -7.09 23.31
N VAL A 265 -8.87 -6.68 22.45
CA VAL A 265 -8.56 -5.98 21.19
C VAL A 265 -8.82 -4.48 21.30
N LEU A 266 -8.05 -3.66 20.59
CA LEU A 266 -8.15 -2.19 20.65
C LEU A 266 -9.51 -1.68 20.15
N PHE A 267 -10.04 -2.27 19.09
CA PHE A 267 -11.36 -1.93 18.53
C PHE A 267 -12.36 -3.04 18.84
N CYS A 268 -12.71 -3.15 20.13
CA CYS A 268 -13.62 -4.17 20.64
C CYS A 268 -15.10 -3.76 20.56
N SER A 269 -15.98 -4.76 20.62
CA SER A 269 -17.41 -4.56 20.82
C SER A 269 -17.69 -3.97 22.20
N THR A 270 -18.68 -3.08 22.27
CA THR A 270 -19.21 -2.54 23.54
C THR A 270 -19.80 -3.61 24.45
N GLU A 271 -19.96 -4.85 24.00
CA GLU A 271 -20.48 -5.97 24.79
C GLU A 271 -19.40 -6.99 25.18
N ASN A 272 -18.26 -6.99 24.50
CA ASN A 272 -17.22 -7.99 24.74
C ASN A 272 -15.84 -7.44 24.34
N PRO A 273 -14.91 -7.24 25.30
CA PRO A 273 -13.60 -6.64 25.06
C PRO A 273 -12.67 -7.53 24.21
N TYR A 274 -13.00 -8.82 24.06
CA TYR A 274 -12.22 -9.82 23.31
C TYR A 274 -12.76 -10.04 21.88
N LYS A 275 -13.88 -9.39 21.52
CA LYS A 275 -14.55 -9.57 20.23
C LYS A 275 -14.46 -8.30 19.39
N LYS A 276 -13.92 -8.42 18.18
CA LYS A 276 -13.98 -7.37 17.15
C LYS A 276 -15.36 -7.29 16.50
N TYR A 277 -15.71 -6.12 15.97
CA TYR A 277 -16.90 -5.99 15.11
C TYR A 277 -16.77 -6.79 13.83
N ASP A 278 -17.92 -7.28 13.34
CA ASP A 278 -18.00 -7.92 12.04
C ASP A 278 -17.72 -6.91 10.90
N ALA A 279 -17.04 -7.38 9.85
CA ALA A 279 -16.65 -6.52 8.73
C ALA A 279 -17.86 -5.95 7.97
N ALA A 280 -18.96 -6.71 7.83
CA ALA A 280 -20.17 -6.21 7.17
C ALA A 280 -20.80 -5.07 7.98
N ARG A 281 -20.83 -5.19 9.31
CA ARG A 281 -21.33 -4.13 10.21
C ARG A 281 -20.48 -2.87 10.11
N ILE A 282 -19.15 -3.00 10.12
CA ILE A 282 -18.24 -1.85 9.94
C ILE A 282 -18.49 -1.16 8.60
N ASN A 283 -18.59 -1.93 7.50
CA ASN A 283 -18.80 -1.36 6.17
C ASN A 283 -20.19 -0.74 6.00
N ALA A 284 -21.24 -1.32 6.59
CA ALA A 284 -22.58 -0.72 6.58
C ALA A 284 -22.56 0.64 7.28
N ARG A 285 -21.92 0.69 8.45
CA ARG A 285 -21.81 1.89 9.26
C ARG A 285 -20.95 2.98 8.60
N LEU A 286 -19.85 2.60 7.97
CA LEU A 286 -19.03 3.47 7.13
C LEU A 286 -19.90 4.15 6.06
N ARG A 287 -20.73 3.38 5.35
CA ARG A 287 -21.59 3.92 4.28
C ARG A 287 -22.72 4.82 4.78
N GLN A 288 -23.33 4.47 5.91
CA GLN A 288 -24.54 5.15 6.40
C GLN A 288 -24.25 6.39 7.24
N GLU A 289 -23.17 6.36 8.03
CA GLU A 289 -22.89 7.42 9.01
C GLU A 289 -21.65 8.22 8.61
N LEU A 290 -20.53 7.56 8.34
CA LEU A 290 -19.25 8.25 8.19
C LEU A 290 -19.04 8.87 6.80
N ILE A 291 -19.40 8.17 5.71
CA ILE A 291 -19.25 8.69 4.34
C ILE A 291 -20.00 10.03 4.15
N PRO A 292 -21.28 10.16 4.55
CA PRO A 292 -21.98 11.44 4.45
C PRO A 292 -21.34 12.59 5.25
N GLU A 293 -20.60 12.26 6.32
CA GLU A 293 -19.94 13.24 7.18
C GLU A 293 -18.60 13.72 6.60
N ILE A 294 -17.75 12.81 6.11
CA ILE A 294 -16.35 13.13 5.78
C ILE A 294 -16.03 13.11 4.28
N CYS A 295 -16.85 12.44 3.45
CA CYS A 295 -16.55 12.29 2.03
C CYS A 295 -17.23 13.41 1.23
N PRO A 296 -16.49 14.26 0.50
CA PRO A 296 -17.13 15.27 -0.34
C PRO A 296 -17.87 14.64 -1.52
N VAL A 297 -18.79 15.44 -2.10
CA VAL A 297 -19.45 15.12 -3.36
C VAL A 297 -18.42 15.15 -4.50
N ILE A 298 -18.51 14.16 -5.39
CA ILE A 298 -17.64 13.99 -6.56
C ILE A 298 -17.98 15.04 -7.61
N THR A 299 -16.94 15.66 -8.16
CA THR A 299 -16.99 16.64 -9.25
C THR A 299 -16.32 16.07 -10.50
N GLN A 300 -16.53 16.69 -11.66
CA GLN A 300 -15.88 16.26 -12.90
C GLN A 300 -14.35 16.33 -12.80
N ALA A 301 -13.81 17.33 -12.10
CA ALA A 301 -12.36 17.46 -11.90
C ALA A 301 -11.75 16.26 -11.17
N ASP A 302 -12.50 15.62 -10.26
CA ASP A 302 -12.03 14.42 -9.56
C ASP A 302 -11.96 13.22 -10.52
N ILE A 303 -12.91 13.10 -11.45
CA ILE A 303 -12.92 12.06 -12.49
C ILE A 303 -11.77 12.29 -13.48
N ASP A 304 -11.51 13.54 -13.84
CA ASP A 304 -10.40 13.90 -14.73
C ASP A 304 -9.05 13.59 -14.08
N GLU A 305 -8.89 13.85 -12.78
CA GLU A 305 -7.71 13.41 -12.02
C GLU A 305 -7.58 11.88 -12.03
N LEU A 306 -8.66 11.13 -11.76
CA LEU A 306 -8.63 9.66 -11.81
C LEU A 306 -8.21 9.13 -13.18
N ASN A 307 -8.76 9.68 -14.26
CA ASN A 307 -8.41 9.30 -15.63
C ASN A 307 -6.94 9.61 -15.97
N ALA A 308 -6.37 10.64 -15.36
CA ALA A 308 -4.94 10.91 -15.47
C ALA A 308 -4.13 9.84 -14.71
N LEU A 309 -4.53 9.49 -13.48
CA LEU A 309 -3.81 8.56 -12.60
C LEU A 309 -3.91 7.10 -13.03
N GLU A 310 -5.11 6.66 -13.38
CA GLU A 310 -5.46 5.31 -13.80
C GLU A 310 -5.98 5.37 -15.24
N LEU A 311 -5.50 4.48 -16.13
CA LEU A 311 -6.03 4.37 -17.49
C LEU A 311 -7.56 4.22 -17.45
N GLU A 312 -8.25 4.93 -18.34
CA GLU A 312 -9.71 5.09 -18.35
C GLU A 312 -10.45 3.78 -18.02
N ARG A 313 -11.16 3.81 -16.90
CA ARG A 313 -11.87 2.69 -16.30
C ARG A 313 -13.35 3.02 -16.24
N GLY A 314 -14.21 2.01 -16.22
CA GLY A 314 -15.65 2.21 -16.05
C GLY A 314 -16.03 2.64 -14.63
N TRP A 315 -15.66 3.86 -14.21
CA TRP A 315 -15.86 4.42 -12.85
C TRP A 315 -17.29 4.31 -12.35
N LEU A 316 -18.26 4.50 -13.24
CA LEU A 316 -19.68 4.36 -12.96
C LEU A 316 -20.03 2.98 -12.39
N ARG A 317 -19.38 1.91 -12.87
CA ARG A 317 -19.60 0.54 -12.38
C ARG A 317 -19.10 0.33 -10.96
N GLU A 318 -18.26 1.22 -10.47
CA GLU A 318 -17.70 1.20 -9.12
C GLU A 318 -18.38 2.19 -8.18
N GLY A 319 -19.50 2.79 -8.63
CA GLY A 319 -20.24 3.77 -7.87
C GLY A 319 -19.54 5.12 -7.76
N ILE A 320 -18.51 5.36 -8.57
CA ILE A 320 -17.81 6.65 -8.66
C ILE A 320 -18.50 7.45 -9.75
N GLU A 321 -19.39 8.34 -9.34
CA GLU A 321 -20.15 9.22 -10.25
C GLU A 321 -20.25 10.65 -9.71
N VAL A 322 -20.26 11.61 -10.62
CA VAL A 322 -20.43 13.04 -10.29
C VAL A 322 -21.78 13.25 -9.60
N GLY A 323 -21.77 14.04 -8.52
CA GLY A 323 -22.98 14.35 -7.74
C GLY A 323 -23.27 13.40 -6.58
N LYS A 324 -22.55 12.28 -6.44
CA LYS A 324 -22.61 11.40 -5.24
C LYS A 324 -21.42 11.62 -4.32
N HIS A 325 -21.56 11.20 -3.06
CA HIS A 325 -20.44 11.16 -2.11
C HIS A 325 -19.43 10.10 -2.54
N TRP A 326 -18.14 10.33 -2.29
CA TRP A 326 -17.09 9.36 -2.62
C TRP A 326 -17.36 8.00 -1.95
N PRO A 327 -17.39 6.88 -2.70
CA PRO A 327 -17.65 5.54 -2.16
C PRO A 327 -16.41 4.97 -1.46
N LEU A 328 -16.06 5.55 -0.32
CA LEU A 328 -14.86 5.21 0.44
C LEU A 328 -14.83 3.72 0.85
N ALA A 329 -13.72 3.06 0.54
CA ALA A 329 -13.41 1.72 1.01
C ALA A 329 -12.02 1.67 1.71
N PHE A 330 -11.89 0.85 2.74
CA PHE A 330 -10.67 0.81 3.57
C PHE A 330 -9.36 0.54 2.81
N HIS A 331 -9.42 -0.25 1.73
CA HIS A 331 -8.24 -0.54 0.91
C HIS A 331 -7.76 0.70 0.12
N GLN A 332 -8.63 1.69 -0.11
CA GLN A 332 -8.28 2.92 -0.82
C GLN A 332 -7.35 3.82 -0.01
N TYR A 333 -7.45 3.85 1.34
CA TYR A 333 -6.49 4.58 2.18
C TYR A 333 -5.07 4.13 1.93
N ARG A 334 -4.87 2.81 1.97
CA ARG A 334 -3.56 2.20 1.78
C ARG A 334 -3.00 2.46 0.39
N ARG A 335 -3.83 2.34 -0.65
CA ARG A 335 -3.38 2.62 -2.02
C ARG A 335 -3.04 4.10 -2.21
N SER A 336 -3.91 4.99 -1.74
CA SER A 336 -3.71 6.44 -1.87
C SER A 336 -2.49 6.90 -1.09
N LEU A 337 -2.32 6.43 0.15
CA LEU A 337 -1.12 6.67 0.96
C LEU A 337 0.14 6.26 0.17
N SER A 338 0.15 5.07 -0.43
CA SER A 338 1.29 4.58 -1.20
C SER A 338 1.62 5.46 -2.40
N VAL A 339 0.62 5.81 -3.21
CA VAL A 339 0.79 6.62 -4.42
C VAL A 339 1.28 8.02 -4.06
N TYR A 340 0.63 8.69 -3.12
CA TYR A 340 0.99 10.06 -2.73
C TYR A 340 2.30 10.12 -1.93
N ALA A 341 2.58 9.15 -1.06
CA ALA A 341 3.86 9.05 -0.36
C ALA A 341 5.01 8.85 -1.35
N HIS A 342 4.85 7.96 -2.34
CA HIS A 342 5.89 7.76 -3.34
C HIS A 342 6.06 9.00 -4.23
N ARG A 343 4.95 9.64 -4.64
CA ARG A 343 4.99 10.88 -5.41
C ARG A 343 5.70 12.02 -4.70
N SER A 344 5.62 12.08 -3.38
CA SER A 344 6.32 13.12 -2.61
C SER A 344 7.84 13.13 -2.79
N GLY A 345 8.45 12.01 -3.21
CA GLY A 345 9.89 11.88 -3.32
C GLY A 345 10.65 11.82 -1.98
N MET A 346 9.92 11.88 -0.85
CA MET A 346 10.47 11.74 0.51
C MET A 346 10.48 10.28 0.95
N VAL A 347 9.46 9.51 0.59
CA VAL A 347 9.35 8.11 0.97
C VAL A 347 9.99 7.22 -0.08
N SER A 348 11.10 6.60 0.30
CA SER A 348 11.75 5.61 -0.54
C SER A 348 10.85 4.39 -0.70
N LEU A 349 10.93 3.74 -1.86
CA LEU A 349 10.16 2.53 -2.10
C LEU A 349 10.49 1.37 -1.11
N PRO A 350 11.73 1.17 -0.64
CA PRO A 350 12.02 0.24 0.46
C PRO A 350 11.31 0.62 1.77
N ALA A 351 11.28 1.90 2.14
CA ALA A 351 10.55 2.36 3.33
C ALA A 351 9.05 2.09 3.20
N LEU A 352 8.48 2.33 2.02
CA LEU A 352 7.08 2.03 1.72
C LEU A 352 6.78 0.52 1.78
N LYS A 353 7.69 -0.32 1.28
CA LYS A 353 7.60 -1.79 1.41
C LYS A 353 7.58 -2.23 2.87
N GLY A 354 8.44 -1.63 3.70
CA GLY A 354 8.48 -1.82 5.14
C GLY A 354 7.17 -1.43 5.81
N GLN A 355 6.71 -0.20 5.61
CA GLN A 355 5.46 0.32 6.18
C GLN A 355 4.24 -0.52 5.81
N LEU A 356 4.15 -0.92 4.54
CA LEU A 356 3.02 -1.69 4.05
C LEU A 356 3.18 -3.20 4.35
N GLN A 357 4.29 -3.71 4.88
CA GLN A 357 4.45 -5.15 5.12
C GLN A 357 4.29 -6.01 3.84
N HIS A 358 4.63 -5.46 2.67
CA HIS A 358 4.57 -6.17 1.40
C HIS A 358 5.82 -7.03 1.20
N ILE A 359 5.63 -8.33 1.02
CA ILE A 359 6.74 -9.28 0.85
C ILE A 359 7.31 -9.26 -0.58
N THR A 360 6.54 -8.83 -1.60
CA THR A 360 7.00 -8.88 -3.01
C THR A 360 7.08 -7.51 -3.68
N ASP A 361 8.02 -7.37 -4.62
CA ASP A 361 8.26 -6.14 -5.36
C ASP A 361 7.18 -5.87 -6.44
N GLU A 362 6.42 -6.89 -6.88
CA GLU A 362 5.27 -6.67 -7.78
C GLU A 362 4.10 -6.00 -7.05
N MET A 363 3.86 -6.35 -5.78
CA MET A 363 2.86 -5.63 -4.97
C MET A 363 3.30 -4.16 -4.79
N ARG A 364 4.59 -3.90 -4.56
CA ARG A 364 5.15 -2.54 -4.47
C ARG A 364 4.92 -1.73 -5.74
N ALA A 365 5.16 -2.30 -6.92
CA ALA A 365 4.83 -1.68 -8.20
C ALA A 365 3.32 -1.42 -8.33
N TYR A 366 2.50 -2.38 -7.92
CA TYR A 366 1.03 -2.29 -7.95
C TYR A 366 0.44 -1.22 -7.01
N TYR A 367 1.04 -0.96 -5.85
CA TYR A 367 0.61 0.13 -4.96
C TYR A 367 1.22 1.49 -5.32
N SER A 368 2.25 1.51 -6.15
CA SER A 368 2.90 2.76 -6.61
C SER A 368 2.47 3.15 -8.02
N ASP A 369 1.69 2.29 -8.70
CA ASP A 369 1.23 2.57 -10.06
C ASP A 369 0.35 3.84 -10.10
N GLY A 370 0.62 4.71 -11.06
CA GLY A 370 0.03 6.06 -11.14
C GLY A 370 0.80 7.17 -10.41
N PHE A 371 1.85 6.87 -9.62
CA PHE A 371 2.55 7.90 -8.83
C PHE A 371 3.11 9.04 -9.69
N CYS A 372 3.69 8.76 -10.87
CA CYS A 372 4.29 9.79 -11.72
C CYS A 372 3.31 10.90 -12.11
N ARG A 373 2.01 10.58 -12.11
CA ARG A 373 0.91 11.45 -12.52
C ARG A 373 0.14 12.05 -11.33
N ALA A 374 0.43 11.60 -10.11
CA ALA A 374 -0.20 12.09 -8.88
C ALA A 374 0.18 13.54 -8.59
N VAL A 375 -0.78 14.29 -8.04
CA VAL A 375 -0.54 15.62 -7.47
C VAL A 375 0.39 15.48 -6.27
N ASN A 376 1.37 16.37 -6.13
CA ASN A 376 2.22 16.39 -4.95
C ASN A 376 1.45 17.04 -3.79
N LEU A 377 1.20 16.27 -2.72
CA LEU A 377 0.44 16.73 -1.55
C LEU A 377 1.31 17.47 -0.51
N VAL A 378 2.57 17.74 -0.82
CA VAL A 378 3.45 18.55 0.02
C VAL A 378 3.26 20.02 -0.35
N PHE A 379 2.48 20.75 0.45
CA PHE A 379 1.98 22.08 0.10
C PHE A 379 2.64 23.27 0.83
N ASP A 380 3.60 23.02 1.72
CA ASP A 380 4.03 24.04 2.70
C ASP A 380 5.49 24.49 2.55
N LYS A 381 5.73 25.79 2.81
CA LYS A 381 7.02 26.51 2.68
C LYS A 381 7.95 26.30 3.88
N ASP A 382 7.41 25.91 5.03
CA ASP A 382 8.17 25.58 6.26
C ASP A 382 8.22 24.07 6.52
N HIS A 383 7.80 23.27 5.54
CA HIS A 383 7.70 21.82 5.66
C HIS A 383 9.08 21.14 5.65
N PHE A 384 9.22 20.03 6.39
CA PHE A 384 10.44 19.18 6.43
C PHE A 384 10.96 18.78 5.04
N SER A 385 10.15 18.90 3.99
CA SER A 385 10.61 18.74 2.60
C SER A 385 11.76 19.66 2.23
N HIS A 386 11.89 20.85 2.85
CA HIS A 386 13.03 21.74 2.63
C HIS A 386 14.30 21.19 3.28
N GLU A 387 14.21 20.76 4.55
CA GLU A 387 15.30 20.07 5.24
C GLU A 387 15.67 18.76 4.54
N TRP A 388 14.70 18.00 4.05
CA TRP A 388 14.91 16.80 3.26
C TRP A 388 15.59 17.10 1.93
N THR A 389 15.20 18.18 1.24
CA THR A 389 15.83 18.58 -0.02
C THR A 389 17.26 19.03 0.20
N ALA A 390 17.51 19.80 1.27
CA ALA A 390 18.85 20.19 1.70
C ALA A 390 19.69 18.97 2.09
N ALA A 391 19.15 18.06 2.91
CA ALA A 391 19.81 16.81 3.31
C ALA A 391 20.03 15.86 2.13
N LYS A 392 19.16 15.86 1.12
CA LYS A 392 19.32 15.09 -0.12
C LYS A 392 20.45 15.66 -0.97
N ALA A 393 20.55 16.99 -1.08
CA ALA A 393 21.67 17.65 -1.74
C ALA A 393 22.98 17.38 -0.99
N GLU A 394 22.98 17.49 0.33
CA GLU A 394 24.13 17.19 1.20
C GLU A 394 24.54 15.72 1.11
N SER A 395 23.59 14.79 1.20
CA SER A 395 23.85 13.36 1.01
C SER A 395 24.41 13.07 -0.38
N SER A 396 23.88 13.73 -1.41
CA SER A 396 24.39 13.58 -2.78
C SER A 396 25.82 14.09 -2.91
N PHE A 397 26.12 15.23 -2.27
CA PHE A 397 27.46 15.79 -2.20
C PHE A 397 28.43 14.89 -1.41
N LEU A 398 28.02 14.34 -0.25
CA LEU A 398 28.82 13.42 0.53
C LEU A 398 29.09 12.11 -0.22
N SER A 399 28.07 11.52 -0.86
CA SER A 399 28.25 10.36 -1.73
C SER A 399 29.21 10.65 -2.87
N TYR A 400 29.18 11.87 -3.44
CA TYR A 400 30.16 12.32 -4.42
C TYR A 400 31.57 12.41 -3.82
N GLN A 401 31.72 12.98 -2.61
CA GLN A 401 33.01 13.06 -1.94
C GLN A 401 33.62 11.68 -1.71
N LEU A 402 32.84 10.74 -1.17
CA LEU A 402 33.28 9.37 -0.91
C LEU A 402 33.50 8.56 -2.18
N GLY A 403 32.55 8.64 -3.13
CA GLY A 403 32.52 7.78 -4.31
C GLY A 403 33.39 8.26 -5.46
N ILE A 404 33.73 9.55 -5.53
CA ILE A 404 34.57 10.13 -6.59
C ILE A 404 35.82 10.81 -6.02
N LEU A 405 35.69 11.82 -5.14
CA LEU A 405 36.85 12.64 -4.72
C LEU A 405 37.89 11.88 -3.89
N PHE A 406 37.43 11.01 -2.99
CA PHE A 406 38.29 10.21 -2.11
C PHE A 406 38.49 8.79 -2.64
N SER A 407 38.09 8.53 -3.89
CA SER A 407 38.39 7.27 -4.54
C SER A 407 39.80 7.33 -5.13
N ASP A 408 40.63 6.35 -4.80
CA ASP A 408 41.97 6.18 -5.42
C ASP A 408 41.89 5.56 -6.82
N GLU A 409 40.70 5.54 -7.45
CA GLU A 409 40.44 4.88 -8.72
C GLU A 409 40.07 5.89 -9.81
N ASP A 410 40.62 5.67 -11.01
CA ASP A 410 40.16 6.37 -12.21
C ASP A 410 38.79 5.83 -12.63
N LEU A 411 37.75 6.59 -12.28
CA LEU A 411 36.37 6.22 -12.58
C LEU A 411 36.07 6.39 -14.07
N LEU A 412 35.39 5.39 -14.61
CA LEU A 412 35.05 5.29 -16.04
C LEU A 412 33.65 5.81 -16.33
N GLY A 413 33.42 6.16 -17.59
CA GLY A 413 32.11 6.54 -18.11
C GLY A 413 31.92 8.06 -18.26
N ARG A 414 30.97 8.42 -19.12
CA ARG A 414 30.71 9.81 -19.51
C ARG A 414 30.26 10.69 -18.34
N GLY A 415 29.57 10.10 -17.37
CA GLY A 415 29.14 10.79 -16.16
C GLY A 415 30.32 11.21 -15.30
N ALA A 416 31.36 10.37 -15.22
CA ALA A 416 32.56 10.63 -14.43
C ALA A 416 33.35 11.80 -15.01
N GLN A 417 33.60 11.77 -16.33
CA GLN A 417 34.28 12.85 -17.06
C GLN A 417 33.52 14.18 -16.95
N ARG A 418 32.20 14.18 -17.16
CA ARG A 418 31.37 15.39 -17.03
C ARG A 418 31.45 15.97 -15.61
N MET A 419 31.39 15.10 -14.60
CA MET A 419 31.48 15.50 -13.21
C MET A 419 32.84 16.09 -12.89
N ALA A 420 33.93 15.43 -13.29
CA ALA A 420 35.29 15.89 -13.08
C ALA A 420 35.52 17.27 -13.73
N ASN A 421 35.10 17.47 -14.97
CA ASN A 421 35.23 18.76 -15.66
C ASN A 421 34.42 19.88 -14.98
N THR A 422 33.22 19.56 -14.49
CA THR A 422 32.37 20.53 -13.80
C THR A 422 32.96 20.92 -12.45
N VAL A 423 33.50 19.96 -11.69
CA VAL A 423 34.04 20.24 -10.35
C VAL A 423 35.45 20.83 -10.41
N ALA A 424 36.27 20.50 -11.42
CA ALA A 424 37.63 21.06 -11.56
C ALA A 424 37.64 22.60 -11.68
N SER A 425 36.53 23.19 -12.11
CA SER A 425 36.36 24.65 -12.26
C SER A 425 35.77 25.34 -11.03
N HIS A 426 35.45 24.62 -9.97
CA HIS A 426 34.74 25.17 -8.79
C HIS A 426 35.44 24.79 -7.48
N THR A 427 35.41 25.69 -6.51
CA THR A 427 35.84 25.38 -5.14
C THR A 427 34.87 24.42 -4.46
N ARG A 428 35.26 23.81 -3.32
CA ARG A 428 34.39 22.92 -2.55
C ARG A 428 33.06 23.58 -2.16
N ALA A 429 33.10 24.84 -1.73
CA ALA A 429 31.91 25.59 -1.31
C ALA A 429 30.98 25.93 -2.49
N GLU A 430 31.55 26.25 -3.65
CA GLU A 430 30.77 26.48 -4.87
C GLU A 430 30.17 25.19 -5.41
N THR A 431 30.90 24.08 -5.33
CA THR A 431 30.40 22.76 -5.70
C THR A 431 29.20 22.37 -4.85
N LEU A 432 29.26 22.55 -3.52
CA LEU A 432 28.12 22.30 -2.62
C LEU A 432 26.88 23.11 -3.04
N LYS A 433 27.05 24.41 -3.35
CA LYS A 433 25.95 25.25 -3.86
C LYS A 433 25.34 24.71 -5.16
N LEU A 434 26.14 24.09 -6.03
CA LEU A 434 25.63 23.50 -7.28
C LEU A 434 24.80 22.23 -7.02
N PHE A 435 25.13 21.45 -5.99
CA PHE A 435 24.31 20.33 -5.52
C PHE A 435 23.01 20.81 -4.85
N GLU A 436 23.08 21.86 -4.02
CA GLU A 436 21.91 22.50 -3.40
C GLU A 436 20.94 23.08 -4.44
N GLN A 437 21.47 23.66 -5.51
CA GLN A 437 20.71 24.18 -6.65
C GLN A 437 20.21 23.08 -7.60
N GLY A 438 20.54 21.80 -7.36
CA GLY A 438 20.14 20.68 -8.21
C GLY A 438 20.77 20.66 -9.60
N LYS A 439 21.80 21.47 -9.86
CA LYS A 439 22.54 21.51 -11.14
C LYS A 439 23.47 20.32 -11.32
N ILE A 440 23.89 19.74 -10.20
CA ILE A 440 24.70 18.53 -10.15
C ILE A 440 24.05 17.57 -9.16
N ALA A 441 24.10 16.28 -9.46
CA ALA A 441 23.68 15.23 -8.55
C ALA A 441 24.62 14.04 -8.70
N TYR A 442 24.77 13.28 -7.63
CA TYR A 442 25.47 12.01 -7.60
C TYR A 442 24.71 11.04 -6.68
N LYS A 443 24.38 9.87 -7.21
CA LYS A 443 23.74 8.77 -6.48
C LYS A 443 24.64 7.55 -6.60
N GLU A 444 25.03 6.96 -5.48
CA GLU A 444 25.84 5.75 -5.49
C GLU A 444 25.05 4.57 -6.10
N THR A 445 25.74 3.75 -6.90
CA THR A 445 25.18 2.53 -7.49
C THR A 445 26.14 1.35 -7.27
N VAL A 446 25.66 0.12 -7.50
CA VAL A 446 26.47 -1.10 -7.37
C VAL A 446 27.75 -1.04 -8.22
N LEU A 447 27.67 -0.41 -9.40
CA LEU A 447 28.79 -0.29 -10.33
C LEU A 447 29.65 0.95 -10.09
N GLY A 448 29.22 1.91 -9.26
CA GLY A 448 29.87 3.20 -9.08
C GLY A 448 28.85 4.27 -8.70
N GLY A 449 28.31 4.99 -9.69
CA GLY A 449 27.33 6.04 -9.45
C GLY A 449 26.54 6.51 -10.67
N CYS A 450 25.57 7.38 -10.43
CA CYS A 450 24.75 8.03 -11.45
C CYS A 450 24.68 9.52 -11.18
N VAL A 451 24.91 10.32 -12.23
CA VAL A 451 24.96 11.78 -12.16
C VAL A 451 23.75 12.48 -12.78
N ALA A 452 22.62 11.77 -12.84
CA ALA A 452 21.38 12.29 -13.37
C ALA A 452 20.73 13.27 -12.37
N THR A 453 20.49 14.49 -12.82
CA THR A 453 19.73 15.53 -12.10
C THR A 453 18.22 15.35 -12.28
N GLU A 454 17.80 14.85 -13.45
CA GLU A 454 16.41 14.52 -13.78
C GLU A 454 16.05 13.07 -13.45
N ASP A 455 14.75 12.79 -13.36
CA ASP A 455 14.24 11.45 -13.16
C ASP A 455 14.58 10.53 -14.35
N CYS A 456 15.10 9.34 -14.03
CA CYS A 456 15.49 8.37 -15.05
C CYS A 456 14.25 7.73 -15.68
N LYS A 457 14.21 7.70 -17.02
CA LYS A 457 13.12 7.04 -17.78
C LYS A 457 13.27 5.51 -17.83
N THR A 458 14.39 4.98 -17.34
CA THR A 458 14.68 3.55 -17.25
C THR A 458 14.01 2.95 -16.01
N LEU A 459 13.41 1.77 -16.17
CA LEU A 459 12.68 1.08 -15.09
C LEU A 459 13.65 0.70 -13.95
N PRO A 460 13.33 1.04 -12.68
CA PRO A 460 14.22 0.82 -11.53
C PRO A 460 14.19 -0.62 -10.99
N LEU A 461 13.90 -1.60 -11.85
CA LEU A 461 13.64 -2.99 -11.44
C LEU A 461 14.90 -3.85 -11.35
N GLU A 462 16.04 -3.39 -11.88
CA GLU A 462 17.29 -4.15 -11.87
C GLU A 462 18.31 -3.56 -10.87
N PRO A 463 18.83 -4.36 -9.91
CA PRO A 463 19.86 -3.91 -8.96
C PRO A 463 21.18 -3.53 -9.62
N ILE A 464 21.49 -4.17 -10.76
CA ILE A 464 22.64 -3.87 -11.61
C ILE A 464 22.10 -3.09 -12.79
N GLY A 465 22.62 -1.89 -13.05
CA GLY A 465 22.17 -1.04 -14.17
C GLY A 465 22.61 -1.55 -15.54
N LEU A 466 22.19 -2.75 -15.94
CA LEU A 466 22.58 -3.40 -17.19
C LEU A 466 22.14 -2.59 -18.40
N GLU A 467 20.93 -2.02 -18.37
CA GLU A 467 20.43 -1.15 -19.44
C GLU A 467 21.29 0.12 -19.59
N CYS A 468 21.78 0.69 -18.48
CA CYS A 468 22.69 1.83 -18.53
C CYS A 468 24.00 1.44 -19.23
N LEU A 469 24.56 0.29 -18.89
CA LEU A 469 25.77 -0.23 -19.53
C LEU A 469 25.53 -0.53 -21.02
N GLU A 470 24.43 -1.18 -21.37
CA GLU A 470 24.10 -1.52 -22.75
C GLU A 470 23.97 -0.26 -23.62
N LYS A 471 23.14 0.71 -23.17
CA LYS A 471 22.88 1.97 -23.89
C LYS A 471 23.97 3.02 -23.74
N ASN A 472 25.03 2.72 -23.00
CA ASN A 472 26.11 3.65 -22.66
C ASN A 472 25.59 4.95 -22.04
N CYS A 473 24.80 4.88 -20.96
CA CYS A 473 24.12 6.04 -20.41
C CYS A 473 25.07 7.24 -20.16
N VAL A 474 24.63 8.44 -20.55
CA VAL A 474 25.43 9.68 -20.42
C VAL A 474 25.73 10.00 -18.95
N ASN A 475 24.83 9.59 -18.04
CA ASN A 475 24.93 9.90 -16.62
C ASN A 475 25.64 8.80 -15.80
N GLN A 476 26.19 7.76 -16.42
CA GLN A 476 26.80 6.65 -15.67
C GLN A 476 28.23 6.95 -15.22
N VAL A 477 28.55 6.51 -14.00
CA VAL A 477 29.89 6.49 -13.40
C VAL A 477 30.18 5.05 -13.00
N VAL A 478 31.31 4.50 -13.44
CA VAL A 478 31.64 3.09 -13.25
C VAL A 478 33.01 2.98 -12.59
N SER A 479 33.09 2.30 -11.44
CA SER A 479 34.35 1.88 -10.83
C SER A 479 34.85 0.61 -11.52
N PRO A 480 36.10 0.61 -12.04
CA PRO A 480 36.70 -0.58 -12.65
C PRO A 480 36.70 -1.79 -11.72
N LYS A 481 37.07 -1.61 -10.45
CA LYS A 481 37.14 -2.71 -9.48
C LYS A 481 35.77 -3.30 -9.17
N ARG A 482 34.75 -2.45 -8.99
CA ARG A 482 33.37 -2.90 -8.77
C ARG A 482 32.80 -3.63 -9.99
N LEU A 483 33.07 -3.13 -11.20
CA LEU A 483 32.68 -3.80 -12.44
C LEU A 483 33.30 -5.20 -12.54
N GLU A 484 34.59 -5.33 -12.27
CA GLU A 484 35.28 -6.63 -12.33
C GLU A 484 34.74 -7.59 -11.26
N TYR A 485 34.45 -7.10 -10.04
CA TYR A 485 33.81 -7.91 -9.00
C TYR A 485 32.44 -8.45 -9.45
N VAL A 486 31.62 -7.59 -10.05
CA VAL A 486 30.29 -7.98 -10.56
C VAL A 486 30.42 -9.00 -11.70
N ILE A 487 31.37 -8.82 -12.63
CA ILE A 487 31.66 -9.78 -13.70
C ILE A 487 32.02 -11.14 -13.12
N ARG A 488 32.97 -11.19 -12.17
CA ARG A 488 33.39 -12.47 -11.54
C ARG A 488 32.25 -13.16 -10.81
N SER A 489 31.38 -12.39 -10.14
CA SER A 489 30.19 -12.93 -9.49
C SER A 489 29.22 -13.53 -10.52
N GLN A 490 28.98 -12.81 -11.61
CA GLN A 490 28.10 -13.22 -12.70
C GLN A 490 28.62 -14.47 -13.45
N GLU A 491 29.94 -14.54 -13.71
CA GLU A 491 30.61 -15.73 -14.26
C GLU A 491 30.37 -16.95 -13.38
N GLY A 492 30.46 -16.79 -12.06
CA GLY A 492 30.17 -17.85 -11.10
C GLY A 492 28.71 -18.33 -11.13
N VAL A 493 27.75 -17.42 -11.33
CA VAL A 493 26.32 -17.76 -11.50
C VAL A 493 26.11 -18.54 -12.79
N VAL A 494 26.65 -18.05 -13.92
CA VAL A 494 26.55 -18.69 -15.23
C VAL A 494 27.17 -20.09 -15.20
N ALA A 495 28.38 -20.24 -14.65
CA ALA A 495 29.08 -21.53 -14.57
C ALA A 495 28.33 -22.55 -13.68
N ARG A 496 27.63 -22.09 -12.64
CA ARG A 496 26.77 -22.93 -11.81
C ARG A 496 25.54 -23.40 -12.58
N LEU A 497 24.85 -22.48 -13.24
CA LEU A 497 23.65 -22.77 -14.03
C LEU A 497 23.96 -23.65 -15.24
N GLU A 498 25.15 -23.51 -15.85
CA GLU A 498 25.61 -24.39 -16.93
C GLU A 498 25.72 -25.86 -16.49
N LYS A 499 26.11 -26.10 -15.24
CA LYS A 499 26.26 -27.47 -14.70
C LYS A 499 24.94 -28.10 -14.29
N VAL A 500 23.99 -27.31 -13.79
CA VAL A 500 22.73 -27.82 -13.21
C VAL A 500 21.59 -27.82 -14.24
N GLU A 501 21.46 -26.76 -15.05
CA GLU A 501 20.29 -26.52 -15.91
C GLU A 501 20.69 -25.88 -17.26
N ARG A 502 21.64 -26.49 -17.98
CA ARG A 502 22.11 -25.98 -19.27
C ARG A 502 20.95 -25.77 -20.25
N GLY A 503 20.77 -24.54 -20.70
CA GLY A 503 19.74 -24.18 -21.70
C GLY A 503 18.40 -23.71 -21.13
N SER A 504 18.24 -23.65 -19.79
CA SER A 504 17.07 -23.05 -19.16
C SER A 504 16.89 -21.56 -19.53
N VAL A 505 15.71 -21.01 -19.26
CA VAL A 505 15.43 -19.58 -19.52
C VAL A 505 16.37 -18.72 -18.65
N GLU A 506 16.53 -19.12 -17.40
CA GLU A 506 17.38 -18.52 -16.39
C GLU A 506 18.84 -18.53 -16.85
N TYR A 507 19.36 -19.68 -17.29
CA TYR A 507 20.72 -19.77 -17.83
C TYR A 507 20.95 -18.81 -19.00
N ARG A 508 20.01 -18.74 -19.96
CA ARG A 508 20.13 -17.86 -21.13
C ARG A 508 20.08 -16.37 -20.77
N LEU A 509 19.25 -15.99 -19.79
CA LEU A 509 19.18 -14.63 -19.30
C LEU A 509 20.49 -14.23 -18.60
N GLU A 510 21.02 -15.07 -17.71
CA GLU A 510 22.25 -14.76 -17.00
C GLU A 510 23.49 -14.70 -17.92
N VAL A 511 23.51 -15.53 -18.97
CA VAL A 511 24.53 -15.43 -20.04
C VAL A 511 24.41 -14.11 -20.79
N THR A 512 23.19 -13.68 -21.11
CA THR A 512 22.96 -12.40 -21.79
C THR A 512 23.42 -11.23 -20.93
N ASN A 513 23.11 -11.25 -19.64
CA ASN A 513 23.56 -10.24 -18.67
C ASN A 513 25.10 -10.20 -18.59
N LEU A 514 25.74 -11.36 -18.53
CA LEU A 514 27.21 -11.45 -18.53
C LEU A 514 27.81 -10.86 -19.81
N GLN A 515 27.22 -11.13 -20.98
CA GLN A 515 27.68 -10.55 -22.24
C GLN A 515 27.60 -9.03 -22.26
N VAL A 516 26.54 -8.44 -21.68
CA VAL A 516 26.41 -6.98 -21.55
C VAL A 516 27.55 -6.43 -20.68
N LEU A 517 27.84 -7.05 -19.54
CA LEU A 517 28.93 -6.63 -18.64
C LEU A 517 30.30 -6.72 -19.31
N LEU A 518 30.59 -7.81 -20.02
CA LEU A 518 31.87 -8.00 -20.72
C LEU A 518 32.08 -6.99 -21.86
N LYS A 519 31.03 -6.75 -22.66
CA LYS A 519 31.04 -5.71 -23.71
C LYS A 519 31.24 -4.32 -23.11
N ALA A 520 30.57 -4.03 -22.00
CA ALA A 520 30.72 -2.76 -21.31
C ALA A 520 32.14 -2.57 -20.75
N ARG A 521 32.76 -3.63 -20.19
CA ARG A 521 34.16 -3.61 -19.75
C ARG A 521 35.08 -3.21 -20.89
N GLN A 522 35.05 -3.94 -22.02
CA GLN A 522 35.89 -3.63 -23.20
C GLN A 522 35.73 -2.18 -23.65
N ARG A 523 34.48 -1.76 -23.86
CA ARG A 523 34.16 -0.40 -24.32
C ARG A 523 34.63 0.68 -23.35
N LEU A 524 34.51 0.46 -22.05
CA LEU A 524 34.89 1.44 -21.04
C LEU A 524 36.41 1.51 -20.84
N THR A 525 37.14 0.40 -21.02
CA THR A 525 38.61 0.39 -20.98
C THR A 525 39.28 0.88 -22.26
N GLU A 526 38.62 0.78 -23.42
CA GLU A 526 39.13 1.29 -24.70
C GLU A 526 38.97 2.82 -24.84
N ASN A 527 38.03 3.41 -24.09
CA ASN A 527 37.76 4.86 -24.09
C ASN A 527 38.23 5.56 -22.79
N ALA A 528 38.95 4.84 -21.92
CA ALA A 528 39.65 5.37 -20.76
C ALA A 528 41.01 5.89 -21.19
#